data_AF-A0A519TCI8-F1
#
_entry.id   AF-A0A519TCI8-F1
#
_cell.length_a   1.000
_cell.length_b   1.000
_cell.length_c   1.000
_cell.angle_alpha   90.00
_cell.angle_beta   90.00
_cell.angle_gamma   90.00
#
_symmetry.space_group_name_H-M   'P 1'
#
loop_
_entity.id
_entity.type
_entity.pdbx_description
1 polymer ?
#
loop_
_entity_poly.entity_id
_entity_poly.type
_entity_poly.pdbx_seq_one_letter_code
_entity_poly.pdbx_strand_id
1 'polypeptide(L)'
;TLWSIFRSPLMFGGDLPSNTPATLALLTNPRVLAVNKNSTHNRQLFRRGDLVGWTADDPATGDKYVALFNAQDQGLAPASEAAAMSSLITRQTPQATLDVDITGAQKLYLSVRGGADGTAWDHADWLNPVLSNGTKTMPLNELPWQKASAGWGQTTRNKSVSGGPLLVAGQTYPAGIGTHANSVIEYTLPAGYTRFRATVGLDQAAAGQNTGGTFQALVFTKSPYQPMPADSVRVPVVLADLGLAPGCLVQDLWSGRQVGKFTTEFAPFIRRHGAGFYRISGPKLATQ
;
A
#
# COMPACT_ATOMS: atom_id res chain seq x y z
N THR A 1 1.61 1.15 -19.35
CA THR A 1 2.69 2.17 -19.35
C THR A 1 4.02 1.58 -18.92
N LEU A 2 4.15 1.05 -17.69
CA LEU A 2 5.43 0.55 -17.18
C LEU A 2 6.05 -0.57 -18.03
N TRP A 3 5.27 -1.59 -18.41
CA TRP A 3 5.74 -2.69 -19.27
C TRP A 3 6.39 -2.20 -20.58
N SER A 4 5.86 -1.11 -21.15
CA SER A 4 6.34 -0.57 -22.42
C SER A 4 7.65 0.21 -22.24
N ILE A 5 7.69 1.15 -21.29
CA ILE A 5 8.91 1.93 -21.01
C ILE A 5 10.01 1.08 -20.37
N PHE A 6 9.68 -0.05 -19.75
CA PHE A 6 10.65 -1.01 -19.20
C PHE A 6 11.05 -2.10 -20.21
N ARG A 7 10.50 -2.06 -21.44
CA ARG A 7 10.71 -3.07 -22.50
C ARG A 7 10.46 -4.52 -22.07
N SER A 8 9.48 -4.73 -21.19
CA SER A 8 9.04 -6.06 -20.80
C SER A 8 8.04 -6.64 -21.78
N PRO A 9 7.98 -7.98 -21.92
CA PRO A 9 6.84 -8.64 -22.55
C PRO A 9 5.53 -8.22 -21.86
N LEU A 10 4.47 -8.01 -22.64
CA LEU A 10 3.14 -7.79 -22.11
C LEU A 10 2.48 -9.14 -21.82
N MET A 11 2.30 -9.46 -20.54
CA MET A 11 1.47 -10.59 -20.13
C MET A 11 0.02 -10.12 -20.03
N PHE A 12 -0.89 -10.77 -20.77
CA PHE A 12 -2.32 -10.47 -20.77
C PHE A 12 -3.10 -11.71 -20.33
N GLY A 13 -3.76 -11.62 -19.17
CA GLY A 13 -4.65 -12.67 -18.65
C GLY A 13 -6.09 -12.38 -19.06
N GLY A 14 -6.50 -12.85 -20.23
CA GLY A 14 -7.86 -12.70 -20.75
C GLY A 14 -8.08 -13.52 -22.01
N ASP A 15 -9.35 -13.70 -22.39
CA ASP A 15 -9.71 -14.41 -23.61
C ASP A 15 -9.52 -13.49 -24.84
N LEU A 16 -8.43 -13.68 -25.57
CA LEU A 16 -8.02 -12.80 -26.69
C LEU A 16 -9.10 -12.64 -27.78
N PRO A 17 -9.81 -13.69 -28.22
CA PRO A 17 -10.91 -13.57 -29.18
C PRO A 17 -12.09 -12.73 -28.67
N SER A 18 -12.35 -12.76 -27.37
CA SER A 18 -13.46 -12.02 -26.74
C SER A 18 -13.11 -10.58 -26.36
N ASN A 19 -11.95 -10.07 -26.79
CA ASN A 19 -11.55 -8.70 -26.51
C ASN A 19 -12.50 -7.68 -27.12
N THR A 20 -12.92 -6.71 -26.31
CA THR A 20 -13.64 -5.55 -26.82
C THR A 20 -12.72 -4.71 -27.71
N PRO A 21 -13.28 -3.93 -28.67
CA PRO A 21 -12.47 -3.01 -29.49
C PRO A 21 -11.64 -2.03 -28.65
N ALA A 22 -12.17 -1.58 -27.50
CA ALA A 22 -11.46 -0.70 -26.58
C ALA A 22 -10.23 -1.38 -25.97
N THR A 23 -10.36 -2.62 -25.49
CA THR A 23 -9.23 -3.40 -24.97
C THR A 23 -8.20 -3.66 -26.08
N LEU A 24 -8.66 -4.06 -27.28
CA LEU A 24 -7.78 -4.32 -28.41
C LEU A 24 -6.99 -3.07 -28.83
N ALA A 25 -7.61 -1.90 -28.85
CA ALA A 25 -6.95 -0.63 -29.16
C ALA A 25 -5.88 -0.24 -28.13
N LEU A 26 -6.06 -0.61 -26.85
CA LEU A 26 -5.03 -0.43 -25.82
C LEU A 26 -3.85 -1.38 -26.05
N LEU A 27 -4.12 -2.65 -26.35
CA LEU A 27 -3.08 -3.67 -26.56
C LEU A 27 -2.28 -3.45 -27.85
N THR A 28 -2.92 -2.92 -28.89
CA THR A 28 -2.32 -2.72 -30.22
C THR A 28 -1.87 -1.28 -30.48
N ASN A 29 -1.88 -0.41 -29.45
CA ASN A 29 -1.53 1.01 -29.63
C ASN A 29 -0.12 1.16 -30.23
N PRO A 30 0.01 1.67 -31.47
CA PRO A 30 1.28 1.62 -32.21
C PRO A 30 2.34 2.51 -31.56
N ARG A 31 1.94 3.63 -30.95
CA ARG A 31 2.86 4.56 -30.27
C ARG A 31 3.46 3.92 -29.01
N VAL A 32 2.62 3.27 -28.20
CA VAL A 32 3.07 2.57 -27.00
C VAL A 32 3.92 1.35 -27.33
N LEU A 33 3.55 0.61 -28.38
CA LEU A 33 4.34 -0.53 -28.87
C LEU A 33 5.68 -0.09 -29.46
N ALA A 34 5.75 1.07 -30.12
CA ALA A 34 7.01 1.60 -30.64
C ALA A 34 8.02 1.85 -29.52
N VAL A 35 7.59 2.35 -28.34
CA VAL A 35 8.50 2.50 -27.19
C VAL A 35 9.02 1.13 -26.74
N ASN A 36 8.13 0.15 -26.53
CA ASN A 36 8.53 -1.19 -26.10
C ASN A 36 9.53 -1.86 -27.06
N LYS A 37 9.30 -1.72 -28.37
CA LYS A 37 10.10 -2.35 -29.42
C LYS A 37 11.43 -1.64 -29.68
N ASN A 38 11.42 -0.31 -29.71
CA ASN A 38 12.48 0.47 -30.35
C ASN A 38 13.25 1.38 -29.40
N SER A 39 12.76 1.64 -28.18
CA SER A 39 13.44 2.57 -27.28
C SER A 39 14.76 2.02 -26.72
N THR A 40 15.63 2.95 -26.33
CA THR A 40 16.93 2.67 -25.70
C THR A 40 17.13 3.50 -24.44
N HIS A 41 18.16 3.17 -23.64
CA HIS A 41 18.49 3.86 -22.38
C HIS A 41 17.33 3.97 -21.37
N ASN A 42 16.47 2.96 -21.34
CA ASN A 42 15.33 2.84 -20.44
C ASN A 42 15.79 2.78 -18.98
N ARG A 43 15.37 3.73 -18.15
CA ARG A 43 15.76 3.81 -16.73
C ARG A 43 14.77 4.62 -15.91
N GLN A 44 14.79 4.42 -14.59
CA GLN A 44 14.14 5.33 -13.67
C GLN A 44 14.85 6.69 -13.76
N LEU A 45 14.06 7.74 -13.95
CA LEU A 45 14.53 9.13 -13.95
C LEU A 45 14.57 9.69 -12.52
N PHE A 46 13.49 9.48 -11.77
CA PHE A 46 13.41 9.89 -10.37
C PHE A 46 12.44 9.00 -9.59
N ARG A 47 12.62 9.00 -8.27
CA ARG A 47 11.61 8.60 -7.30
C ARG A 47 11.56 9.64 -6.18
N ARG A 48 10.39 10.26 -6.00
CA ARG A 48 10.11 11.25 -4.94
C ARG A 48 8.91 10.75 -4.14
N GLY A 49 9.19 10.00 -3.07
CA GLY A 49 8.15 9.21 -2.40
C GLY A 49 7.51 8.21 -3.36
N ASP A 50 6.19 8.29 -3.52
CA ASP A 50 5.41 7.45 -4.44
C ASP A 50 5.12 8.10 -5.80
N LEU A 51 5.81 9.21 -6.10
CA LEU A 51 5.84 9.76 -7.45
C LEU A 51 7.08 9.23 -8.18
N VAL A 52 6.87 8.50 -9.26
CA VAL A 52 7.94 7.82 -10.00
C VAL A 52 7.95 8.29 -11.45
N GLY A 53 9.14 8.60 -11.95
CA GLY A 53 9.38 8.93 -13.35
C GLY A 53 10.32 7.93 -14.00
N TRP A 54 10.01 7.51 -15.22
CA TRP A 54 10.87 6.69 -16.08
C TRP A 54 11.12 7.42 -17.40
N THR A 55 12.31 7.25 -17.95
CA THR A 55 12.68 7.82 -19.25
C THR A 55 13.30 6.77 -20.17
N ALA A 56 13.16 6.99 -21.47
CA ALA A 56 13.88 6.28 -22.52
C ALA A 56 14.08 7.20 -23.72
N ASP A 57 14.89 6.75 -24.66
CA ASP A 57 15.25 7.49 -25.86
C ASP A 57 14.59 6.87 -27.09
N ASP A 58 14.13 7.72 -28.01
CA ASP A 58 13.83 7.34 -29.38
C ASP A 58 15.12 7.43 -30.22
N PRO A 59 15.77 6.32 -30.59
CA PRO A 59 17.03 6.37 -31.33
C PRO A 59 16.89 6.97 -32.74
N ALA A 60 15.68 7.01 -33.31
CA ALA A 60 15.44 7.55 -34.65
C ALA A 60 15.40 9.09 -34.67
N THR A 61 14.98 9.71 -33.57
CA THR A 61 14.73 11.17 -33.52
C THR A 61 15.49 11.88 -32.41
N GLY A 62 16.02 11.13 -31.45
CA GLY A 62 16.60 11.65 -30.21
C GLY A 62 15.55 12.09 -29.18
N ASP A 63 14.26 11.98 -29.47
CA ASP A 63 13.17 12.35 -28.54
C ASP A 63 13.20 11.52 -27.26
N LYS A 64 12.57 12.04 -26.21
CA LYS A 64 12.48 11.37 -24.92
C LYS A 64 11.09 10.80 -24.71
N TYR A 65 11.02 9.52 -24.37
CA TYR A 65 9.82 8.91 -23.83
C TYR A 65 9.82 9.05 -22.32
N VAL A 66 8.72 9.53 -21.74
CA VAL A 66 8.59 9.76 -20.30
C VAL A 66 7.32 9.10 -19.79
N ALA A 67 7.46 8.22 -18.81
CA ALA A 67 6.35 7.61 -18.08
C ALA A 67 6.33 8.13 -16.65
N LEU A 68 5.18 8.64 -16.22
CA LEU A 68 4.98 9.24 -14.90
C LEU A 68 3.92 8.46 -14.14
N PHE A 69 4.19 8.17 -12.87
CA PHE A 69 3.32 7.36 -12.03
C PHE A 69 3.04 8.10 -10.74
N ASN A 70 1.77 8.08 -10.34
CA ASN A 70 1.34 8.43 -8.99
C ASN A 70 0.92 7.14 -8.29
N ALA A 71 1.84 6.57 -7.51
CA ALA A 71 1.62 5.35 -6.75
C ALA A 71 1.23 5.63 -5.29
N GLN A 72 0.90 6.87 -4.94
CA GLN A 72 0.46 7.22 -3.60
C GLN A 72 -0.78 6.41 -3.23
N ASP A 73 -0.87 6.04 -1.96
CA ASP A 73 -2.04 5.40 -1.36
C ASP A 73 -2.29 6.02 0.03
N GLN A 74 -3.39 5.67 0.67
CA GLN A 74 -3.65 6.06 2.03
C GLN A 74 -2.65 5.39 2.98
N GLY A 75 -1.78 6.18 3.58
CA GLY A 75 -0.83 5.71 4.59
C GLY A 75 -1.51 5.37 5.92
N LEU A 76 -0.83 4.54 6.73
CA LEU A 76 -1.19 4.35 8.13
C LEU A 76 -0.71 5.55 8.96
N ALA A 77 -1.50 5.96 9.95
CA ALA A 77 -1.11 6.97 10.93
C ALA A 77 0.11 6.48 11.74
N PRO A 78 1.00 7.37 12.20
CA PRO A 78 2.11 6.99 13.08
C PRO A 78 1.65 6.22 14.32
N ALA A 79 2.50 5.32 14.81
CA ALA A 79 2.21 4.54 16.03
C ALA A 79 2.00 5.42 17.27
N SER A 80 2.64 6.60 17.31
CA SER A 80 2.49 7.59 18.37
C SER A 80 1.08 8.18 18.49
N GLU A 81 0.22 8.00 17.48
CA GLU A 81 -1.18 8.41 17.54
C GLU A 81 -2.12 7.34 18.11
N ALA A 82 -1.60 6.14 18.40
CA ALA A 82 -2.36 5.08 19.04
C ALA A 82 -2.69 5.44 20.49
N ALA A 83 -3.87 5.03 20.95
CA ALA A 83 -4.25 5.15 22.36
C ALA A 83 -3.42 4.20 23.25
N ALA A 84 -2.92 3.10 22.70
CA ALA A 84 -1.89 2.27 23.30
C ALA A 84 -1.10 1.50 22.24
N MET A 85 0.13 1.13 22.57
CA MET A 85 0.99 0.26 21.76
C MET A 85 1.73 -0.72 22.66
N SER A 86 1.97 -1.93 22.17
CA SER A 86 2.81 -2.92 22.87
C SER A 86 4.30 -2.59 22.68
N SER A 87 5.18 -3.23 23.46
CA SER A 87 6.56 -3.46 23.01
C SER A 87 6.57 -4.36 21.77
N LEU A 88 7.72 -4.52 21.12
CA LEU A 88 7.87 -5.50 20.06
C LEU A 88 7.59 -6.92 20.60
N ILE A 89 6.66 -7.61 19.97
CA ILE A 89 6.34 -9.01 20.24
C ILE A 89 7.24 -9.87 19.37
N THR A 90 7.90 -10.84 19.98
CA THR A 90 8.91 -11.73 19.36
C THR A 90 8.80 -13.10 20.02
N ARG A 91 9.60 -14.10 19.62
CA ARG A 91 9.64 -15.38 20.37
C ARG A 91 10.12 -15.21 21.82
N GLN A 92 11.01 -14.27 22.08
CA GLN A 92 11.56 -14.00 23.42
C GLN A 92 10.59 -13.21 24.28
N THR A 93 9.77 -12.37 23.64
CA THR A 93 8.70 -11.56 24.26
C THR A 93 7.36 -11.90 23.58
N PRO A 94 6.81 -13.12 23.79
CA PRO A 94 5.75 -13.68 22.95
C PRO A 94 4.38 -13.05 23.14
N GLN A 95 4.22 -12.16 24.13
CA GLN A 95 2.95 -11.51 24.39
C GLN A 95 3.10 -10.17 25.11
N ALA A 96 2.09 -9.32 25.00
CA ALA A 96 1.94 -8.08 25.75
C ALA A 96 0.46 -7.82 26.06
N THR A 97 0.18 -7.15 27.18
CA THR A 97 -1.19 -6.72 27.53
C THR A 97 -1.37 -5.24 27.19
N LEU A 98 -2.48 -4.93 26.52
CA LEU A 98 -2.94 -3.58 26.27
C LEU A 98 -4.20 -3.31 27.08
N ASP A 99 -4.20 -2.21 27.81
CA ASP A 99 -5.30 -1.78 28.67
C ASP A 99 -5.51 -0.28 28.48
N VAL A 100 -6.63 0.09 27.86
CA VAL A 100 -6.79 1.37 27.17
C VAL A 100 -8.09 2.05 27.60
N ASP A 101 -8.01 3.34 27.93
CA ASP A 101 -9.19 4.17 28.16
C ASP A 101 -9.80 4.52 26.80
N ILE A 102 -11.07 4.19 26.64
CA ILE A 102 -11.85 4.43 25.43
C ILE A 102 -13.06 5.33 25.73
N THR A 103 -13.05 6.04 26.86
CA THR A 103 -14.13 6.95 27.26
C THR A 103 -14.43 7.95 26.14
N GLY A 104 -15.69 7.96 25.71
CA GLY A 104 -16.16 8.83 24.61
C GLY A 104 -15.82 8.35 23.20
N ALA A 105 -15.07 7.26 23.04
CA ALA A 105 -14.77 6.70 21.73
C ALA A 105 -16.00 6.01 21.12
N GLN A 106 -16.27 6.29 19.85
CA GLN A 106 -17.32 5.62 19.07
C GLN A 106 -16.78 4.48 18.21
N LYS A 107 -15.47 4.46 17.98
CA LYS A 107 -14.79 3.42 17.20
C LYS A 107 -13.58 2.89 17.95
N LEU A 108 -13.26 1.64 17.67
CA LEU A 108 -12.06 0.96 18.12
C LEU A 108 -11.40 0.29 16.93
N TYR A 109 -10.08 0.47 16.82
CA TYR A 109 -9.28 -0.19 15.81
C TYR A 109 -8.20 -1.02 16.49
N LEU A 110 -8.18 -2.32 16.20
CA LEU A 110 -7.08 -3.20 16.54
C LEU A 110 -6.14 -3.26 15.34
N SER A 111 -4.88 -2.89 15.52
CA SER A 111 -3.89 -2.90 14.44
C SER A 111 -2.67 -3.71 14.83
N VAL A 112 -2.19 -4.54 13.91
CA VAL A 112 -0.92 -5.22 14.03
C VAL A 112 -0.02 -4.73 12.91
N ARG A 113 1.20 -4.31 13.26
CA ARG A 113 2.20 -3.82 12.31
C ARG A 113 3.46 -4.65 12.41
N GLY A 114 4.01 -5.06 11.26
CA GLY A 114 5.23 -5.85 11.22
C GLY A 114 6.42 -5.10 11.80
N GLY A 115 7.39 -5.86 12.30
CA GLY A 115 8.65 -5.36 12.82
C GLY A 115 9.65 -5.02 11.72
N ALA A 116 10.91 -4.89 12.11
CA ALA A 116 11.98 -4.52 11.18
C ALA A 116 12.38 -5.66 10.22
N ASP A 117 11.97 -6.90 10.49
CA ASP A 117 12.26 -8.09 9.68
C ASP A 117 11.23 -8.36 8.57
N GLY A 118 10.29 -7.43 8.37
CA GLY A 118 9.23 -7.54 7.38
C GLY A 118 7.92 -7.98 8.04
N THR A 119 7.12 -8.77 7.31
CA THR A 119 5.84 -9.30 7.82
C THR A 119 5.76 -10.82 7.74
N ALA A 120 6.87 -11.51 7.52
CA ALA A 120 6.83 -12.95 7.35
C ALA A 120 6.46 -13.62 8.68
N TRP A 121 5.40 -14.44 8.68
CA TRP A 121 4.93 -15.17 9.86
C TRP A 121 4.47 -14.28 11.02
N ASP A 122 4.03 -13.05 10.78
CA ASP A 122 3.51 -12.18 11.84
C ASP A 122 2.06 -12.53 12.21
N HIS A 123 1.86 -13.79 12.63
CA HIS A 123 0.56 -14.29 13.06
C HIS A 123 0.31 -13.79 14.47
N ALA A 124 -0.67 -12.91 14.60
CA ALA A 124 -0.96 -12.24 15.85
C ALA A 124 -2.34 -12.64 16.33
N ASP A 125 -2.42 -12.98 17.61
CA ASP A 125 -3.67 -13.32 18.26
C ASP A 125 -4.01 -12.26 19.30
N TRP A 126 -5.17 -11.62 19.15
CA TRP A 126 -5.80 -10.82 20.19
C TRP A 126 -6.60 -11.75 21.11
N LEU A 127 -6.05 -12.04 22.29
CA LEU A 127 -6.51 -13.02 23.26
C LEU A 127 -7.43 -12.38 24.30
N ASN A 128 -8.61 -12.96 24.50
CA ASN A 128 -9.65 -12.47 25.41
C ASN A 128 -9.88 -10.93 25.34
N PRO A 129 -10.02 -10.33 24.15
CA PRO A 129 -10.25 -8.90 24.02
C PRO A 129 -11.61 -8.54 24.61
N VAL A 130 -11.67 -7.59 25.52
CA VAL A 130 -12.88 -7.27 26.30
C VAL A 130 -13.08 -5.76 26.42
N LEU A 131 -14.33 -5.33 26.31
CA LEU A 131 -14.78 -4.00 26.66
C LEU A 131 -15.38 -4.02 28.07
N SER A 132 -15.15 -3.00 28.88
CA SER A 132 -15.74 -2.89 30.21
C SER A 132 -16.02 -1.45 30.63
N ASN A 133 -16.82 -1.28 31.67
CA ASN A 133 -17.03 0.00 32.36
C ASN A 133 -16.96 -0.13 33.90
N GLY A 134 -16.39 -1.23 34.39
CA GLY A 134 -16.33 -1.60 35.81
C GLY A 134 -17.55 -2.39 36.32
N THR A 135 -18.71 -2.31 35.66
CA THR A 135 -19.93 -3.05 36.06
C THR A 135 -20.43 -4.03 35.00
N LYS A 136 -20.17 -3.73 33.73
CA LYS A 136 -20.49 -4.57 32.58
C LYS A 136 -19.21 -4.90 31.83
N THR A 137 -19.18 -6.09 31.26
CA THR A 137 -18.13 -6.57 30.35
C THR A 137 -18.75 -7.10 29.08
N MET A 138 -18.04 -6.99 27.97
CA MET A 138 -18.44 -7.56 26.69
C MET A 138 -17.20 -8.08 25.94
N PRO A 139 -17.15 -9.38 25.59
CA PRO A 139 -16.10 -9.93 24.74
C PRO A 139 -16.14 -9.29 23.35
N LEU A 140 -15.02 -8.76 22.88
CA LEU A 140 -14.93 -8.07 21.60
C LEU A 140 -14.98 -9.04 20.40
N ASN A 141 -14.60 -10.30 20.60
CA ASN A 141 -14.70 -11.36 19.59
C ASN A 141 -16.16 -11.71 19.23
N GLU A 142 -17.12 -11.40 20.11
CA GLU A 142 -18.56 -11.56 19.87
C GLU A 142 -19.19 -10.35 19.15
N LEU A 143 -18.54 -9.17 19.23
CA LEU A 143 -18.99 -7.97 18.52
C LEU A 143 -18.67 -8.11 17.02
N PRO A 144 -19.60 -7.80 16.10
CA PRO A 144 -19.29 -7.76 14.67
C PRO A 144 -18.35 -6.58 14.37
N TRP A 145 -17.22 -6.86 13.72
CA TRP A 145 -16.37 -5.82 13.15
C TRP A 145 -17.02 -5.29 11.87
N GLN A 146 -16.81 -4.01 11.59
CA GLN A 146 -17.27 -3.36 10.36
C GLN A 146 -16.37 -3.72 9.18
N LYS A 147 -15.05 -3.74 9.43
CA LYS A 147 -14.02 -4.05 8.44
C LYS A 147 -12.87 -4.75 9.14
N ALA A 148 -12.26 -5.73 8.47
CA ALA A 148 -11.05 -6.37 8.93
C ALA A 148 -10.13 -6.62 7.74
N SER A 149 -8.83 -6.36 7.91
CA SER A 149 -7.78 -6.74 6.96
C SER A 149 -6.73 -7.59 7.65
N ALA A 150 -6.03 -8.41 6.87
CA ALA A 150 -4.83 -9.12 7.30
C ALA A 150 -3.84 -9.16 6.13
N GLY A 151 -2.54 -9.06 6.40
CA GLY A 151 -1.50 -9.10 5.37
C GLY A 151 -1.42 -10.46 4.66
N TRP A 152 -1.83 -11.51 5.36
CA TRP A 152 -2.00 -12.86 4.84
C TRP A 152 -3.24 -13.51 5.44
N GLY A 153 -3.90 -14.39 4.68
CA GLY A 153 -5.11 -15.08 5.12
C GLY A 153 -6.28 -14.12 5.32
N GLN A 154 -7.16 -14.44 6.28
CA GLN A 154 -8.30 -13.61 6.67
C GLN A 154 -8.34 -13.51 8.19
N THR A 155 -8.81 -12.38 8.72
CA THR A 155 -9.02 -12.25 10.17
C THR A 155 -10.08 -13.24 10.64
N THR A 156 -9.79 -14.01 11.69
CA THR A 156 -10.61 -15.12 12.19
C THR A 156 -11.10 -14.85 13.61
N ARG A 157 -12.26 -15.42 13.97
CA ARG A 157 -12.77 -15.44 15.35
C ARG A 157 -12.41 -16.76 16.01
N ASN A 158 -11.95 -16.70 17.26
CA ASN A 158 -11.69 -17.84 18.14
C ASN A 158 -10.76 -18.90 17.54
N LYS A 159 -9.95 -18.50 16.56
CA LYS A 159 -8.96 -19.33 15.85
C LYS A 159 -7.82 -18.41 15.42
N SER A 160 -6.63 -18.97 15.26
CA SER A 160 -5.52 -18.23 14.65
C SER A 160 -5.78 -17.96 13.17
N VAL A 161 -5.00 -17.08 12.55
CA VAL A 161 -5.11 -16.77 11.11
C VAL A 161 -4.85 -17.98 10.21
N SER A 162 -4.09 -18.98 10.71
CA SER A 162 -3.85 -20.25 10.03
C SER A 162 -4.97 -21.28 10.23
N GLY A 163 -6.02 -20.94 10.98
CA GLY A 163 -7.18 -21.80 11.25
C GLY A 163 -7.02 -22.75 12.44
N GLY A 164 -5.87 -22.74 13.11
CA GLY A 164 -5.62 -23.50 14.35
C GLY A 164 -6.24 -22.85 15.59
N PRO A 165 -6.07 -23.46 16.78
CA PRO A 165 -6.43 -22.81 18.03
C PRO A 165 -5.57 -21.57 18.26
N LEU A 166 -6.10 -20.58 19.00
CA LEU A 166 -5.31 -19.45 19.49
C LEU A 166 -4.33 -19.98 20.55
N LEU A 167 -3.06 -20.15 20.18
CA LEU A 167 -2.05 -20.79 21.04
C LEU A 167 -0.84 -19.88 21.14
N VAL A 168 -0.64 -19.28 22.30
CA VAL A 168 0.46 -18.34 22.55
C VAL A 168 1.24 -18.80 23.76
N ALA A 169 2.57 -18.87 23.64
CA ALA A 169 3.49 -19.26 24.71
C ALA A 169 3.09 -20.57 25.44
N GLY A 170 2.58 -21.55 24.68
CA GLY A 170 2.14 -22.84 25.20
C GLY A 170 0.76 -22.85 25.87
N GLN A 171 0.06 -21.71 25.92
CA GLN A 171 -1.29 -21.60 26.46
C GLN A 171 -2.33 -21.45 25.34
N THR A 172 -3.34 -22.33 25.36
CA THR A 172 -4.49 -22.25 24.46
C THR A 172 -5.55 -21.30 25.01
N TYR A 173 -6.09 -20.44 24.14
CA TYR A 173 -7.14 -19.49 24.47
C TYR A 173 -8.42 -19.82 23.69
N PRO A 174 -9.58 -20.00 24.36
CA PRO A 174 -10.82 -20.36 23.69
C PRO A 174 -11.48 -19.18 22.96
N ALA A 175 -11.11 -17.95 23.32
CA ALA A 175 -11.73 -16.73 22.82
C ALA A 175 -10.67 -15.71 22.37
N GLY A 176 -10.89 -15.11 21.21
CA GLY A 176 -9.99 -14.11 20.65
C GLY A 176 -10.18 -13.90 19.17
N ILE A 177 -9.22 -13.20 18.57
CA ILE A 177 -9.24 -12.81 17.16
C ILE A 177 -7.85 -13.05 16.58
N GLY A 178 -7.75 -13.96 15.61
CA GLY A 178 -6.51 -14.25 14.89
C GLY A 178 -6.36 -13.35 13.66
N THR A 179 -5.16 -12.82 13.43
CA THR A 179 -4.86 -11.97 12.28
C THR A 179 -3.39 -12.11 11.87
N HIS A 180 -2.99 -11.37 10.84
CA HIS A 180 -1.61 -11.35 10.35
C HIS A 180 -1.19 -9.92 10.00
N ALA A 181 0.01 -9.51 10.41
CA ALA A 181 0.51 -8.17 10.11
C ALA A 181 0.75 -7.94 8.59
N ASN A 182 0.55 -6.76 8.03
CA ASN A 182 -0.14 -5.63 8.64
C ASN A 182 -1.66 -5.88 8.65
N SER A 183 -2.33 -5.53 9.75
CA SER A 183 -3.78 -5.66 9.89
C SER A 183 -4.42 -4.45 10.55
N VAL A 184 -5.69 -4.22 10.22
CA VAL A 184 -6.58 -3.29 10.90
C VAL A 184 -7.96 -3.94 11.01
N ILE A 185 -8.51 -4.00 12.22
CA ILE A 185 -9.84 -4.49 12.53
C ILE A 185 -10.63 -3.34 13.14
N GLU A 186 -11.69 -2.93 12.46
CA GLU A 186 -12.52 -1.78 12.82
C GLU A 186 -13.83 -2.21 13.47
N TYR A 187 -14.12 -1.62 14.62
CA TYR A 187 -15.37 -1.80 15.36
C TYR A 187 -16.08 -0.47 15.55
N THR A 188 -17.41 -0.52 15.48
CA THR A 188 -18.27 0.49 16.09
C THR A 188 -18.51 0.08 17.54
N LEU A 189 -18.19 0.94 18.49
CA LEU A 189 -18.35 0.66 19.90
C LEU A 189 -19.80 0.90 20.35
N PRO A 190 -20.42 -0.02 21.12
CA PRO A 190 -21.65 0.29 21.82
C PRO A 190 -21.42 1.33 22.91
N ALA A 191 -22.43 2.15 23.16
CA ALA A 191 -22.37 3.16 24.21
C ALA A 191 -22.21 2.54 25.60
N GLY A 192 -21.56 3.27 26.51
CA GLY A 192 -21.48 2.92 27.93
C GLY A 192 -20.27 2.07 28.33
N TYR A 193 -19.35 1.74 27.41
CA TYR A 193 -18.06 1.14 27.72
C TYR A 193 -16.96 2.22 27.77
N THR A 194 -16.04 2.09 28.72
CA THR A 194 -14.97 3.10 28.97
C THR A 194 -13.57 2.51 28.94
N ARG A 195 -13.44 1.17 28.94
CA ARG A 195 -12.14 0.49 28.92
C ARG A 195 -12.12 -0.63 27.88
N PHE A 196 -11.03 -0.73 27.12
CA PHE A 196 -10.69 -1.91 26.33
C PHE A 196 -9.46 -2.60 26.93
N ARG A 197 -9.48 -3.92 27.05
CA ARG A 197 -8.33 -4.72 27.48
C ARG A 197 -8.17 -5.96 26.61
N ALA A 198 -6.94 -6.29 26.25
CA ALA A 198 -6.60 -7.54 25.57
C ALA A 198 -5.15 -7.93 25.87
N THR A 199 -4.86 -9.23 25.82
CA THR A 199 -3.48 -9.69 25.62
C THR A 199 -3.30 -9.94 24.14
N VAL A 200 -2.18 -9.51 23.56
CA VAL A 200 -1.79 -9.90 22.20
C VAL A 200 -0.57 -10.78 22.28
N GLY A 201 -0.51 -11.83 21.47
CA GLY A 201 0.69 -12.64 21.36
C GLY A 201 0.95 -13.22 19.98
N LEU A 202 2.18 -13.69 19.84
CA LEU A 202 2.66 -14.41 18.66
C LEU A 202 2.08 -15.82 18.66
N ASP A 203 1.25 -16.13 17.67
CA ASP A 203 0.63 -17.45 17.52
C ASP A 203 1.70 -18.54 17.33
N GLN A 204 1.41 -19.74 17.84
CA GLN A 204 2.31 -20.89 17.79
C GLN A 204 2.68 -21.30 16.36
N ALA A 205 1.77 -21.14 15.38
CA ALA A 205 2.06 -21.49 14.00
C ALA A 205 3.18 -20.61 13.40
N ALA A 206 3.34 -19.40 13.93
CA ALA A 206 4.45 -18.51 13.62
C ALA A 206 5.67 -18.74 14.52
N ALA A 207 5.46 -18.87 15.83
CA ALA A 207 6.55 -19.07 16.79
C ALA A 207 7.36 -20.34 16.51
N GLY A 208 6.73 -21.38 15.94
CA GLY A 208 7.38 -22.63 15.55
C GLY A 208 8.20 -22.58 14.25
N GLN A 209 8.20 -21.46 13.52
CA GLN A 209 8.92 -21.32 12.24
C GLN A 209 10.35 -20.86 12.45
N ASN A 210 11.24 -21.20 11.52
CA ASN A 210 12.68 -20.92 11.62
C ASN A 210 13.03 -19.43 11.80
N THR A 211 12.28 -18.51 11.19
CA THR A 211 12.46 -17.05 11.34
C THR A 211 11.58 -16.47 12.45
N GLY A 212 10.42 -17.10 12.71
CA GLY A 212 9.42 -16.52 13.61
C GLY A 212 8.77 -15.30 12.96
N GLY A 213 7.96 -14.58 13.73
CA GLY A 213 7.43 -13.28 13.35
C GLY A 213 7.77 -12.24 14.41
N THR A 214 7.85 -10.98 14.01
CA THR A 214 7.97 -9.85 14.91
C THR A 214 6.98 -8.76 14.55
N PHE A 215 6.24 -8.28 15.53
CA PHE A 215 5.23 -7.25 15.28
C PHE A 215 4.96 -6.39 16.51
N GLN A 216 4.31 -5.26 16.28
CA GLN A 216 3.76 -4.41 17.32
C GLN A 216 2.22 -4.39 17.23
N ALA A 217 1.57 -4.51 18.38
CA ALA A 217 0.13 -4.37 18.50
C ALA A 217 -0.23 -2.95 18.92
N LEU A 218 -1.23 -2.36 18.29
CA LEU A 218 -1.68 -1.00 18.53
C LEU A 218 -3.20 -0.95 18.64
N VAL A 219 -3.68 -0.05 19.50
CA VAL A 219 -5.10 0.23 19.67
C VAL A 219 -5.34 1.70 19.35
N PHE A 220 -6.27 1.99 18.44
CA PHE A 220 -6.69 3.36 18.14
C PHE A 220 -8.17 3.56 18.48
N THR A 221 -8.52 4.76 18.95
CA THR A 221 -9.90 5.23 19.15
C THR A 221 -10.35 6.20 18.04
N LYS A 222 -9.44 6.53 17.12
CA LYS A 222 -9.64 7.28 15.88
C LYS A 222 -9.11 6.49 14.70
N SER A 223 -9.44 6.92 13.48
CA SER A 223 -8.95 6.28 12.26
C SER A 223 -7.43 6.07 12.32
N PRO A 224 -6.92 4.83 12.11
CA PRO A 224 -5.49 4.54 12.08
C PRO A 224 -4.87 4.85 10.71
N TYR A 225 -5.57 5.59 9.86
CA TYR A 225 -5.15 6.00 8.53
C TYR A 225 -4.90 7.50 8.50
N GLN A 226 -3.85 7.89 7.79
CA GLN A 226 -3.62 9.29 7.42
C GLN A 226 -4.76 9.78 6.49
N PRO A 227 -4.94 11.10 6.36
CA PRO A 227 -5.82 11.64 5.32
C PRO A 227 -5.49 11.04 3.96
N MET A 228 -6.54 10.72 3.19
CA MET A 228 -6.37 10.23 1.83
C MET A 228 -5.58 11.28 1.02
N PRO A 229 -4.49 10.92 0.32
CA PRO A 229 -3.81 11.84 -0.59
C PRO A 229 -4.77 12.38 -1.64
N ALA A 230 -4.49 13.54 -2.22
CA ALA A 230 -5.33 14.10 -3.28
C ALA A 230 -5.53 13.10 -4.43
N ASP A 231 -6.73 13.07 -5.02
CA ASP A 231 -7.07 12.15 -6.11
C ASP A 231 -6.22 12.37 -7.36
N SER A 232 -5.56 13.52 -7.49
CA SER A 232 -4.64 13.83 -8.57
C SER A 232 -3.60 14.86 -8.10
N VAL A 233 -2.35 14.69 -8.55
CA VAL A 233 -1.23 15.58 -8.21
C VAL A 233 -0.40 15.90 -9.44
N ARG A 234 0.28 17.05 -9.44
CA ARG A 234 1.29 17.36 -10.46
C ARG A 234 2.50 16.45 -10.27
N VAL A 235 2.96 15.84 -11.36
CA VAL A 235 4.20 15.05 -11.36
C VAL A 235 5.23 15.77 -12.25
N PRO A 236 6.08 16.65 -11.67
CA PRO A 236 6.94 17.52 -12.46
C PRO A 236 8.14 16.79 -13.07
N VAL A 237 8.50 17.16 -14.28
CA VAL A 237 9.68 16.70 -15.01
C VAL A 237 10.45 17.93 -15.47
N VAL A 238 11.66 18.08 -14.97
CA VAL A 238 12.55 19.15 -15.42
C VAL A 238 13.15 18.71 -16.76
N LEU A 239 12.98 19.53 -17.80
CA LEU A 239 13.39 19.15 -19.17
C LEU A 239 14.92 19.02 -19.30
N ALA A 240 15.67 19.77 -18.50
CA ALA A 240 17.13 19.66 -18.45
C ALA A 240 17.61 18.29 -17.95
N ASP A 241 16.89 17.64 -17.02
CA ASP A 241 17.22 16.29 -16.53
C ASP A 241 17.09 15.23 -17.64
N LEU A 242 16.35 15.57 -18.70
CA LEU A 242 16.20 14.76 -19.91
C LEU A 242 17.22 15.13 -21.01
N GLY A 243 18.12 16.07 -20.75
CA GLY A 243 19.05 16.60 -21.75
C GLY A 243 18.38 17.49 -22.81
N LEU A 244 17.22 18.08 -22.49
CA LEU A 244 16.44 18.89 -23.42
C LEU A 244 16.53 20.38 -23.07
N ALA A 245 16.67 21.21 -24.09
CA ALA A 245 16.65 22.66 -24.02
C ALA A 245 15.20 23.21 -24.10
N PRO A 246 14.98 24.50 -23.81
CA PRO A 246 13.63 25.07 -23.83
C PRO A 246 12.89 24.97 -25.17
N GLY A 247 11.57 24.86 -25.10
CA GLY A 247 10.69 24.86 -26.27
C GLY A 247 10.30 23.46 -26.76
N CYS A 248 10.22 22.50 -25.85
CA CYS A 248 9.85 21.12 -26.13
C CYS A 248 8.33 20.97 -26.35
N LEU A 249 7.95 20.21 -27.38
CA LEU A 249 6.59 19.74 -27.61
C LEU A 249 6.35 18.44 -26.86
N VAL A 250 5.21 18.32 -26.21
CA VAL A 250 4.82 17.11 -25.48
C VAL A 250 3.58 16.49 -26.11
N GLN A 251 3.66 15.21 -26.44
CA GLN A 251 2.56 14.40 -26.95
C GLN A 251 2.21 13.30 -25.94
N ASP A 252 0.92 13.13 -25.66
CA ASP A 252 0.42 11.97 -24.90
C ASP A 252 0.39 10.74 -25.83
N LEU A 253 1.08 9.67 -25.44
CA LEU A 253 1.26 8.48 -26.28
C LEU A 253 0.01 7.61 -26.36
N TRP A 254 -0.84 7.61 -25.33
CA TRP A 254 -2.07 6.82 -25.34
C TRP A 254 -3.06 7.41 -26.34
N SER A 255 -3.38 8.69 -26.20
CA SER A 255 -4.32 9.42 -27.06
C SER A 255 -3.71 9.89 -28.40
N GLY A 256 -2.40 10.11 -28.45
CA GLY A 256 -1.72 10.74 -29.59
C GLY A 256 -1.88 12.27 -29.61
N ARG A 257 -2.57 12.86 -28.63
CA ARG A 257 -2.84 14.30 -28.57
C ARG A 257 -1.58 15.07 -28.23
N GLN A 258 -1.35 16.19 -28.95
CA GLN A 258 -0.37 17.20 -28.54
C GLN A 258 -0.88 17.91 -27.29
N VAL A 259 -0.12 17.79 -26.20
CA VAL A 259 -0.44 18.38 -24.89
C VAL A 259 -0.10 19.87 -24.89
N GLY A 260 1.05 20.24 -25.46
CA GLY A 260 1.48 21.63 -25.54
C GLY A 260 2.99 21.79 -25.69
N LYS A 261 3.45 23.04 -25.60
CA LYS A 261 4.86 23.44 -25.64
C LYS A 261 5.33 23.88 -24.26
N PHE A 262 6.49 23.39 -23.82
CA PHE A 262 7.04 23.60 -22.48
C PHE A 262 8.50 24.05 -22.57
N THR A 263 8.93 24.90 -21.63
CA THR A 263 10.25 25.54 -21.66
C THR A 263 11.20 24.98 -20.61
N THR A 264 10.75 24.86 -19.36
CA THR A 264 11.62 24.43 -18.25
C THR A 264 11.13 23.13 -17.63
N GLU A 265 9.82 23.00 -17.45
CA GLU A 265 9.17 21.90 -16.75
C GLU A 265 7.93 21.43 -17.52
N PHE A 266 7.72 20.12 -17.54
CA PHE A 266 6.44 19.50 -17.87
C PHE A 266 5.90 18.78 -16.63
N ALA A 267 4.68 19.12 -16.18
CA ALA A 267 4.12 18.59 -14.94
C ALA A 267 2.62 18.31 -15.07
N PRO A 268 2.25 17.20 -15.70
CA PRO A 268 0.85 16.82 -15.83
C PRO A 268 0.26 16.43 -14.48
N PHE A 269 -1.05 16.60 -14.35
CA PHE A 269 -1.81 16.02 -13.26
C PHE A 269 -2.03 14.53 -13.50
N ILE A 270 -1.52 13.69 -12.59
CA ILE A 270 -1.68 12.24 -12.64
C ILE A 270 -2.56 11.81 -11.46
N ARG A 271 -3.66 11.11 -11.78
CA ARG A 271 -4.56 10.56 -10.77
C ARG A 271 -3.85 9.56 -9.86
N ARG A 272 -4.29 9.43 -8.61
CA ARG A 272 -3.82 8.39 -7.67
C ARG A 272 -3.98 7.00 -8.31
N HIS A 273 -2.95 6.16 -8.20
CA HIS A 273 -2.76 4.88 -8.91
C HIS A 273 -2.73 4.98 -10.45
N GLY A 274 -2.65 6.20 -10.99
CA GLY A 274 -2.63 6.47 -12.43
C GLY A 274 -1.23 6.56 -13.00
N ALA A 275 -1.17 6.57 -14.33
CA ALA A 275 0.06 6.80 -15.07
C ALA A 275 -0.18 7.70 -16.28
N GLY A 276 0.79 8.56 -16.58
CA GLY A 276 0.89 9.31 -17.82
C GLY A 276 2.02 8.75 -18.68
N PHE A 277 1.89 8.83 -20.00
CA PHE A 277 2.93 8.35 -20.91
C PHE A 277 3.10 9.29 -22.09
N TYR A 278 4.29 9.84 -22.24
CA TYR A 278 4.52 11.01 -23.10
C TYR A 278 5.75 10.83 -23.98
N ARG A 279 5.71 11.48 -25.13
CA ARG A 279 6.89 11.78 -25.95
C ARG A 279 7.18 13.26 -25.83
N ILE A 280 8.45 13.60 -25.60
CA ILE A 280 8.93 14.97 -25.50
C ILE A 280 9.94 15.19 -26.62
N SER A 281 9.57 16.07 -27.56
CA SER A 281 10.35 16.42 -28.74
C SER A 281 10.85 17.85 -28.61
N GLY A 282 12.14 18.08 -28.81
CA GLY A 282 12.70 19.41 -28.64
C GLY A 282 14.21 19.46 -28.81
N PRO A 283 14.78 20.68 -28.82
CA PRO A 283 16.20 20.89 -28.95
C PRO A 283 16.94 20.20 -27.80
N LYS A 284 18.14 19.69 -28.08
CA LYS A 284 19.01 19.09 -27.05
C LYS A 284 19.84 20.19 -26.40
N LEU A 285 20.17 19.99 -25.13
CA LEU A 285 21.23 20.79 -24.52
C LEU A 285 22.53 20.55 -25.29
N ALA A 286 23.32 21.60 -25.49
CA ALA A 286 24.64 21.45 -26.08
C ALA A 286 25.47 20.50 -25.21
N THR A 287 26.00 19.44 -25.80
CA THR A 287 27.01 18.59 -25.15
C THR A 287 28.26 19.43 -24.89
N GLN A 288 28.68 19.51 -23.63
CA GLN A 288 30.04 19.92 -23.28
C GLN A 288 31.01 18.77 -23.57
#